data_AF-C7G5Z4-F1
#
_entry.id   AF-C7G5Z4-F1
#
_cell.length_a   1.000
_cell.length_b   1.000
_cell.length_c   1.000
_cell.angle_alpha   90.00
_cell.angle_beta   90.00
_cell.angle_gamma   90.00
#
_symmetry.space_group_name_H-M   'P 1'
#
loop_
_entity.id
_entity.type
_entity.pdbx_description
1 polymer ?
#
loop_
_entity_poly.entity_id
_entity_poly.type
_entity_poly.pdbx_seq_one_letter_code
_entity_poly.pdbx_strand_id
1 'polypeptide(L)'
;MRQQQKAEKISKLKTRLELYYKREEEMLSGGVQSYGIGTRNATRYQTDLSAIRKAIKEMEDEIASLENKSQRRAVGVVPRDW
;
A
#
# COMPACT_ATOMS: atom_id res chain seq x y z
N MET A 1 15.94 -13.57 14.72
CA MET A 1 15.10 -12.40 15.07
C MET A 1 14.73 -11.52 13.87
N ARG A 2 15.68 -10.89 13.16
CA ARG A 2 15.37 -9.94 12.06
C ARG A 2 14.52 -10.50 10.92
N GLN A 3 14.68 -11.77 10.56
CA GLN A 3 13.87 -12.40 9.49
C GLN A 3 12.43 -12.70 9.92
N GLN A 4 12.21 -13.10 11.18
CA GLN A 4 10.86 -13.30 11.74
C GLN A 4 10.09 -11.98 11.83
N GLN A 5 10.71 -10.92 12.34
CA GLN A 5 10.10 -9.58 12.40
C GLN A 5 9.75 -9.05 11.00
N LYS A 6 10.60 -9.31 10.01
CA LYS A 6 10.33 -8.97 8.61
C LYS A 6 9.12 -9.72 8.06
N ALA A 7 9.04 -11.03 8.31
CA ALA A 7 7.92 -11.87 7.87
C ALA A 7 6.60 -11.44 8.53
N GLU A 8 6.61 -11.15 9.84
CA GLU A 8 5.45 -10.63 10.56
C GLU A 8 4.98 -9.29 10.01
N LYS A 9 5.92 -8.39 9.68
CA LYS A 9 5.59 -7.08 9.10
C LYS A 9 4.95 -7.23 7.72
N ILE A 10 5.51 -8.08 6.86
CA ILE A 10 4.95 -8.37 5.54
C ILE A 10 3.55 -9.00 5.66
N SER A 11 3.36 -9.92 6.60
CA SER A 11 2.06 -10.55 6.84
C SER A 11 0.99 -9.52 7.24
N LYS A 12 1.30 -8.62 8.19
CA LYS A 12 0.38 -7.55 8.60
C LYS A 12 0.03 -6.60 7.44
N LEU A 13 1.02 -6.24 6.62
CA LEU A 13 0.81 -5.39 5.45
C LEU A 13 -0.09 -6.07 4.41
N LYS A 14 0.09 -7.37 4.15
CA LYS A 14 -0.76 -8.15 3.22
C LYS A 14 -2.21 -8.23 3.71
N THR A 15 -2.43 -8.53 4.99
CA THR A 15 -3.79 -8.55 5.58
C THR A 15 -4.47 -7.19 5.47
N ARG A 16 -3.72 -6.11 5.72
CA ARG A 16 -4.25 -4.76 5.59
C ARG A 16 -4.57 -4.42 4.14
N LEU A 17 -3.71 -4.77 3.20
CA LEU A 17 -3.87 -4.53 1.76
C LEU A 17 -5.14 -5.22 1.23
N GLU A 18 -5.42 -6.45 1.67
CA GLU A 18 -6.66 -7.16 1.30
C GLU A 18 -7.93 -6.41 1.73
N LEU A 19 -7.92 -5.74 2.90
CA LEU A 19 -9.03 -4.91 3.35
C LEU A 19 -9.25 -3.68 2.44
N TYR A 20 -8.18 -3.08 1.92
CA TYR A 20 -8.29 -1.96 0.98
C TYR A 20 -8.81 -2.41 -0.38
N TYR A 21 -8.44 -3.60 -0.88
CA TYR A 21 -9.02 -4.13 -2.12
C TYR A 21 -10.50 -4.45 -1.99
N LYS A 22 -10.92 -5.08 -0.88
CA LYS A 22 -12.37 -5.31 -0.63
C LYS A 22 -13.14 -4.00 -0.61
N ARG A 23 -12.59 -2.97 0.05
CA ARG A 23 -13.19 -1.64 0.08
C ARG A 23 -13.22 -0.97 -1.30
N GLU A 24 -12.18 -1.13 -2.11
CA GLU A 24 -12.14 -0.63 -3.48
C GLU A 24 -13.18 -1.34 -4.35
N GLU A 25 -13.32 -2.65 -4.23
CA GLU A 25 -14.32 -3.46 -4.94
C GLU A 25 -15.76 -3.05 -4.56
N GLU A 26 -16.03 -2.83 -3.28
CA GLU A 26 -17.31 -2.31 -2.79
C GLU A 26 -17.62 -0.92 -3.37
N MET A 27 -16.62 -0.04 -3.46
CA MET A 27 -16.79 1.29 -4.07
C MET A 27 -17.01 1.25 -5.59
N LEU A 28 -16.38 0.29 -6.28
CA LEU A 28 -16.49 0.14 -7.72
C LEU A 28 -17.79 -0.57 -8.13
N SER A 29 -18.26 -1.55 -7.35
CA SER A 29 -19.48 -2.33 -7.63
C SER A 29 -20.76 -1.62 -7.19
N GLY A 30 -20.73 -0.94 -6.05
CA GLY A 30 -21.86 -0.18 -5.51
C GLY A 30 -21.61 1.29 -5.71
N GLY A 31 -22.03 1.83 -6.87
CA GLY A 31 -22.05 3.28 -7.10
C GLY A 31 -22.61 3.97 -5.86
N VAL A 32 -21.76 4.76 -5.19
CA VAL A 32 -22.01 5.30 -3.83
C VAL A 32 -23.37 5.97 -3.79
N GLN A 33 -24.40 5.25 -3.34
CA GLN A 33 -25.70 5.85 -3.09
C GLN A 33 -25.55 6.74 -1.87
N SER A 34 -25.38 8.04 -2.14
CA SER A 34 -25.51 9.10 -1.15
C SER A 34 -26.96 9.16 -0.67
N TYR A 35 -27.33 8.30 0.27
CA TYR A 35 -28.57 8.46 1.02
C TYR A 35 -28.40 9.62 2.01
N GLY A 36 -28.60 10.85 1.52
CA GLY A 36 -28.68 12.05 2.34
C GLY A 36 -29.99 12.06 3.13
N ILE A 37 -29.96 11.60 4.39
CA ILE A 37 -31.07 11.78 5.32
C ILE A 37 -30.89 13.13 6.04
N GLY A 38 -31.52 14.17 5.49
CA GLY A 38 -31.55 15.53 6.07
C GLY A 38 -30.25 16.33 5.96
N THR A 39 -30.33 17.63 6.28
CA THR A 39 -29.33 18.71 6.07
C THR A 39 -27.96 18.49 6.73
N ARG A 40 -27.72 17.37 7.41
CA ARG A 40 -26.43 16.93 7.91
C ARG A 40 -25.83 15.91 6.92
N ASN A 41 -25.48 16.39 5.74
CA ASN A 41 -24.95 15.60 4.63
C ASN A 41 -23.65 14.87 5.00
N ALA A 42 -23.73 13.55 5.20
CA ALA A 42 -22.98 12.50 4.50
C ALA A 42 -21.44 12.59 4.31
N THR A 43 -20.73 13.50 4.96
CA THR A 43 -19.27 13.70 4.76
C THR A 43 -18.39 12.69 5.50
N ARG A 44 -18.96 11.86 6.38
CA ARG A 44 -18.16 10.98 7.26
C ARG A 44 -17.51 9.79 6.53
N TYR A 45 -17.97 9.43 5.33
CA TYR A 45 -17.52 8.22 4.63
C TYR A 45 -17.15 8.42 3.16
N GLN A 46 -16.98 9.66 2.72
CA GLN A 46 -16.34 9.91 1.42
C GLN A 46 -14.84 9.68 1.57
N THR A 47 -14.45 8.43 1.81
CA THR A 47 -13.08 8.01 1.54
C THR A 47 -12.94 8.10 0.04
N ASP A 48 -12.15 9.04 -0.44
CA ASP A 48 -11.96 9.19 -1.88
C ASP A 48 -11.29 7.94 -2.43
N LEU A 49 -11.82 7.41 -3.55
CA LEU A 49 -11.22 6.29 -4.27
C LEU A 49 -9.73 6.53 -4.57
N SER A 50 -9.35 7.79 -4.79
CA SER A 50 -7.97 8.23 -4.97
C SER A 50 -7.10 8.00 -3.74
N ALA A 51 -7.60 8.26 -2.53
CA ALA A 51 -6.90 8.02 -1.28
C ALA A 51 -6.69 6.52 -1.02
N ILE A 52 -7.68 5.67 -1.36
CA ILE A 52 -7.57 4.21 -1.26
C ILE A 52 -6.49 3.69 -2.22
N ARG A 53 -6.54 4.09 -3.49
CA ARG A 53 -5.53 3.70 -4.49
C ARG A 53 -4.12 4.15 -4.11
N LYS A 54 -3.99 5.36 -3.56
CA LYS A 54 -2.71 5.88 -3.07
C LYS A 54 -2.18 5.01 -1.92
N ALA A 55 -3.03 4.68 -0.95
CA ALA A 55 -2.65 3.81 0.16
C ALA A 55 -2.25 2.39 -0.30
N ILE A 56 -2.97 1.82 -1.27
CA ILE A 56 -2.62 0.53 -1.88
C ILE A 56 -1.21 0.59 -2.47
N LYS A 57 -0.94 1.58 -3.33
CA LYS A 57 0.37 1.74 -3.97
C LYS A 57 1.51 1.91 -2.96
N GLU A 58 1.32 2.74 -1.93
CA GLU A 58 2.31 2.93 -0.88
C GLU A 58 2.62 1.63 -0.12
N MET A 59 1.60 0.80 0.16
CA MET A 59 1.78 -0.49 0.81
C MET A 59 2.45 -1.53 -0.10
N GLU A 60 2.12 -1.55 -1.40
CA GLU A 60 2.79 -2.40 -2.39
C GLU A 60 4.28 -2.04 -2.51
N ASP A 61 4.60 -0.75 -2.59
CA ASP A 61 5.97 -0.24 -2.63
C ASP A 61 6.75 -0.60 -1.36
N GLU A 62 6.12 -0.53 -0.17
CA GLU A 62 6.74 -0.94 1.09
C GLU A 62 7.02 -2.44 1.13
N ILE A 63 6.08 -3.29 0.68
CA ILE A 63 6.28 -4.74 0.58
C ILE A 63 7.42 -5.04 -0.40
N ALA A 64 7.42 -4.43 -1.57
CA ALA A 64 8.46 -4.60 -2.59
C ALA A 64 9.84 -4.17 -2.06
N SER A 65 9.93 -3.04 -1.36
CA SER A 65 11.17 -2.58 -0.74
C SER A 65 11.67 -3.52 0.36
N LEU A 66 10.75 -4.05 1.17
CA LEU A 66 11.10 -5.03 2.19
C LEU A 66 11.59 -6.33 1.56
N GLU A 67 10.92 -6.85 0.52
CA GLU A 67 11.31 -8.07 -0.18
C GLU A 67 12.63 -7.89 -0.96
N ASN A 68 12.80 -6.76 -1.64
CA ASN A 68 13.89 -6.49 -2.59
C ASN A 68 15.07 -5.71 -1.99
N LYS A 69 15.34 -5.82 -0.68
CA LYS A 69 16.65 -5.43 -0.13
C LYS A 69 17.72 -6.42 -0.62
N SER A 70 17.99 -6.35 -1.92
CA SER A 70 19.03 -7.05 -2.64
C SER A 70 20.39 -6.61 -2.13
N GLN A 71 21.30 -7.57 -2.00
CA GLN A 71 22.66 -7.34 -1.52
C GLN A 71 23.34 -6.25 -2.35
N ARG A 72 23.86 -5.20 -1.71
CA ARG A 72 24.67 -4.19 -2.38
C ARG A 72 25.82 -4.90 -3.12
N ARG A 73 25.87 -4.79 -4.44
CA ARG A 73 27.01 -5.27 -5.23
C ARG A 73 28.20 -4.35 -4.97
N ALA A 74 29.31 -4.89 -4.48
CA ALA A 74 30.56 -4.15 -4.35
C ALA A 74 31.19 -4.00 -5.74
N VAL A 75 31.53 -2.77 -6.13
CA VAL A 75 32.22 -2.47 -7.39
C VAL A 75 33.59 -1.90 -7.05
N GLY A 76 34.65 -2.60 -7.46
CA GLY A 76 36.03 -2.09 -7.36
C GLY A 76 36.39 -1.38 -8.67
N VAL A 77 36.73 -0.10 -8.58
CA VAL A 77 37.26 0.67 -9.72
C VAL A 77 38.77 0.67 -9.60
N VAL A 78 39.47 0.14 -10.61
CA VAL A 78 40.92 0.28 -10.76
C VAL A 78 41.17 1.41 -11.75
N PRO A 79 41.67 2.58 -11.32
CA PRO A 79 42.08 3.62 -12.24
C PRO A 79 43.22 3.09 -13.12
N ARG A 80 43.02 3.12 -14.44
CA ARG A 80 44.08 2.84 -15.41
C ARG A 80 44.55 4.18 -15.93
N ASP A 81 45.62 4.69 -15.32
CA ASP A 81 46.32 5.87 -15.83
C ASP A 81 46.97 5.53 -17.18
N TRP A 82 46.77 6.43 -18.15
CA TRP A 82 47.45 6.47 -19.45
C TRP A 82 48.12 7.84 -19.60
#